data_AF-A0A564Q270-F1
#
_entry.id   AF-A0A564Q270-F1
#
_cell.length_a   1.000
_cell.length_b   1.000
_cell.length_c   1.000
_cell.angle_alpha   90.00
_cell.angle_beta   90.00
_cell.angle_gamma   90.00
#
_symmetry.space_group_name_H-M   'P 1'
#
loop_
_entity.id
_entity.type
_entity.pdbx_description
1 polymer ?
#
loop_
_entity_poly.entity_id
_entity_poly.type
_entity_poly.pdbx_seq_one_letter_code
_entity_poly.pdbx_strand_id
1 'polypeptide(L)'
;MNPAFEKFFGFKKEEVLEKPTFETPIMTEETKKIISEKRELYDVEDVVMYEVPLMRRSGDVAQILITQTCIYNEEGEVTNWVVEFKDITELRRAQKYTQTLIKKIPIVMSLMDEMDPRCQ
;
A
#
# COMPACT_ATOMS: atom_id res chain seq x y z
N MET A 1 18.05 -2.65 0.63
CA MET A 1 17.51 -1.39 0.06
C MET A 1 18.31 -0.99 -1.17
N ASN A 2 17.65 -0.52 -2.23
CA ASN A 2 18.29 -0.04 -3.46
C ASN A 2 18.44 1.50 -3.45
N PRO A 3 19.31 2.10 -4.30
CA PRO A 3 19.47 3.55 -4.38
C PRO A 3 18.19 4.30 -4.83
N ALA A 4 17.26 3.61 -5.47
CA ALA A 4 15.98 4.20 -5.87
C ALA A 4 15.12 4.57 -4.65
N PHE A 5 15.16 3.76 -3.58
CA PHE A 5 14.47 4.07 -2.33
C PHE A 5 14.94 5.41 -1.75
N GLU A 6 16.25 5.63 -1.67
CA GLU A 6 16.81 6.84 -1.06
C GLU A 6 16.42 8.09 -1.85
N LYS A 7 16.44 8.01 -3.17
CA LYS A 7 15.98 9.10 -4.05
C LYS A 7 14.48 9.38 -3.90
N PHE A 8 13.67 8.34 -3.70
CA PHE A 8 12.23 8.45 -3.61
C PHE A 8 11.75 9.01 -2.26
N PHE A 9 12.23 8.43 -1.15
CA PHE A 9 11.80 8.83 0.19
C PHE A 9 12.63 10.00 0.74
N GLY A 10 13.83 10.23 0.20
CA GLY A 10 14.75 11.27 0.68
C GLY A 10 15.46 10.91 1.99
N PHE A 11 15.32 9.69 2.50
CA PHE A 11 16.07 9.18 3.65
C PHE A 11 17.23 8.31 3.19
N LYS A 12 18.35 8.35 3.91
CA LYS A 12 19.43 7.40 3.69
C LYS A 12 19.02 6.03 4.22
N LYS A 13 19.60 4.97 3.65
CA LYS A 13 19.35 3.60 4.10
C LYS A 13 19.65 3.40 5.58
N GLU A 14 20.69 4.04 6.12
CA GLU A 14 21.09 3.88 7.52
C GLU A 14 20.00 4.41 8.45
N GLU A 15 19.39 5.55 8.13
CA GLU A 15 18.34 6.17 8.96
C GLU A 15 17.04 5.36 9.05
N VAL A 16 16.84 4.44 8.10
CA VAL A 16 15.68 3.55 8.03
C VAL A 16 16.00 2.16 8.59
N LEU A 17 17.21 1.63 8.34
CA LEU A 17 17.62 0.30 8.79
C LEU A 17 18.09 0.26 10.25
N GLU A 18 18.59 1.38 10.79
CA GLU A 18 19.03 1.47 12.20
C GLU A 18 17.87 1.58 13.19
N LYS A 19 16.63 1.70 12.70
CA LYS A 19 15.43 1.81 13.53
C LYS A 19 14.51 0.62 13.35
N PRO A 20 13.75 0.23 14.39
CA PRO A 20 12.63 -0.69 14.24
C PRO A 20 11.67 -0.20 13.15
N THR A 21 11.13 -1.11 12.32
CA THR A 21 10.26 -0.77 11.18
C THR A 21 9.17 0.26 11.53
N PHE A 22 8.51 0.10 12.69
CA PHE A 22 7.44 0.98 13.15
C PHE A 22 7.91 2.35 13.67
N GLU A 23 9.21 2.53 13.93
CA GLU A 23 9.81 3.79 14.40
C GLU A 23 10.55 4.53 13.27
N THR A 24 10.52 3.98 12.06
CA THR A 24 11.13 4.63 10.92
C THR A 24 10.39 5.93 10.56
N PRO A 25 11.12 6.96 10.10
CA PRO A 25 10.53 8.28 9.83
C PRO A 25 9.55 8.28 8.64
N ILE A 26 9.48 7.17 7.89
CA ILE A 26 8.55 6.98 6.78
C ILE A 26 7.14 6.54 7.24
N MET A 27 6.98 6.09 8.49
CA MET A 27 5.74 5.50 8.99
C MET A 27 4.76 6.57 9.46
N THR A 28 3.57 6.56 8.87
CA THR A 28 2.40 7.28 9.40
C THR A 28 1.64 6.40 10.40
N GLU A 29 0.84 7.00 11.29
CA GLU A 29 -0.01 6.23 12.21
C GLU A 29 -0.96 5.27 11.49
N GLU A 30 -1.48 5.70 10.33
CA GLU A 30 -2.31 4.85 9.46
C GLU A 30 -1.52 3.66 8.92
N THR A 31 -0.28 3.86 8.48
CA THR A 31 0.59 2.76 8.03
C THR A 31 0.82 1.75 9.14
N LYS A 32 1.13 2.21 10.36
CA LYS A 32 1.37 1.32 11.51
C LYS A 32 0.16 0.42 11.76
N LYS A 33 -1.05 0.99 11.69
CA LYS A 33 -2.30 0.25 11.85
C LYS A 33 -2.46 -0.81 10.75
N ILE A 34 -2.30 -0.42 9.48
CA ILE A 34 -2.46 -1.36 8.36
C ILE A 34 -1.44 -2.50 8.44
N ILE A 35 -0.17 -2.21 8.72
CA ILE A 35 0.86 -3.24 8.87
C ILE A 35 0.52 -4.18 10.03
N SER A 36 0.00 -3.65 11.15
CA SER A 36 -0.41 -4.49 12.29
C SER A 36 -1.55 -5.45 11.93
N GLU A 37 -2.54 -4.99 11.16
CA GLU A 37 -3.67 -5.81 10.69
C GLU A 37 -3.22 -6.86 9.67
N LYS A 38 -2.21 -6.55 8.84
CA LYS A 38 -1.69 -7.45 7.80
C LYS A 38 -0.66 -8.45 8.29
N ARG A 39 -0.17 -8.29 9.53
CA ARG A 39 0.86 -9.14 10.11
C ARG A 39 0.46 -10.62 10.15
N GLU A 40 -0.80 -10.91 10.39
CA GLU A 40 -1.32 -12.29 10.45
C GLU A 40 -1.27 -13.00 9.09
N LEU A 41 -1.32 -12.25 7.99
CA LEU A 41 -1.25 -12.82 6.63
C LEU A 41 0.15 -13.26 6.25
N TYR A 42 1.17 -12.72 6.92
CA TYR A 42 2.57 -13.03 6.63
C TYR A 42 2.93 -14.49 6.92
N ASP A 43 2.26 -15.12 7.88
CA ASP A 43 2.51 -16.52 8.22
C ASP A 43 1.70 -17.51 7.36
N VAL A 44 0.78 -17.02 6.52
CA VAL A 44 -0.19 -17.84 5.79
C VAL A 44 -0.05 -17.71 4.28
N GLU A 45 0.27 -16.51 3.77
CA GLU A 45 0.34 -16.21 2.35
C GLU A 45 1.79 -16.03 1.89
N ASP A 46 2.14 -16.63 0.74
CA ASP A 46 3.46 -16.46 0.12
C ASP A 46 3.71 -15.02 -0.37
N VAL A 47 2.64 -14.32 -0.73
CA VAL A 47 2.66 -12.95 -1.24
C VAL A 47 1.53 -12.15 -0.63
N VAL A 48 1.87 -11.11 0.12
CA VAL A 48 0.91 -10.18 0.70
C VAL A 48 1.06 -8.81 0.03
N MET A 49 -0.05 -8.29 -0.47
CA MET A 49 -0.13 -6.97 -1.11
C MET A 49 -1.09 -6.06 -0.36
N TYR A 50 -0.65 -4.86 -0.03
CA TYR A 50 -1.49 -3.88 0.65
C TYR A 50 -0.98 -2.46 0.42
N GLU A 51 -1.91 -1.50 0.47
CA GLU A 51 -1.61 -0.10 0.23
C GLU A 51 -1.46 0.64 1.54
N VAL A 52 -0.45 1.52 1.61
CA VAL A 52 -0.16 2.33 2.79
C VAL A 52 0.28 3.75 2.43
N PRO A 53 -0.07 4.74 3.25
CA PRO A 53 0.45 6.10 3.12
C PRO A 53 1.80 6.27 3.82
N LEU A 54 2.89 6.37 3.07
CA LEU A 54 4.23 6.59 3.63
C LEU A 54 4.66 8.07 3.53
N MET A 55 5.39 8.54 4.54
CA MET A 55 5.91 9.90 4.62
C MET A 55 7.30 10.00 3.98
N ARG A 56 7.50 11.00 3.11
CA ARG A 56 8.82 11.38 2.58
C ARG A 56 9.50 12.38 3.50
N ARG A 57 10.82 12.56 3.37
CA ARG A 57 11.58 13.58 4.14
C ARG A 57 11.04 15.00 3.92
N SER A 58 10.46 15.29 2.77
CA SER A 58 9.83 16.58 2.48
C SER A 58 8.57 16.86 3.31
N GLY A 59 8.01 15.84 3.97
CA GLY A 59 6.73 15.90 4.68
C GLY A 59 5.53 15.48 3.83
N ASP A 60 5.71 15.28 2.52
CA ASP A 60 4.64 14.81 1.64
C ASP A 60 4.31 13.33 1.90
N VAL A 61 3.03 12.98 1.75
CA VAL A 61 2.54 11.61 1.88
C VAL A 61 2.38 10.99 0.49
N ALA A 62 3.07 9.88 0.25
CA ALA A 62 2.93 9.07 -0.94
C ALA A 62 2.06 7.84 -0.65
N GLN A 63 1.18 7.50 -1.59
CA GLN A 63 0.40 6.26 -1.54
C GLN A 63 1.25 5.15 -2.15
N ILE A 64 1.59 4.15 -1.36
CA ILE A 64 2.50 3.08 -1.74
C ILE A 64 1.77 1.76 -1.70
N LEU A 65 1.83 1.00 -2.79
CA LEU A 65 1.51 -0.41 -2.77
C LEU A 65 2.76 -1.17 -2.32
N ILE A 66 2.66 -1.83 -1.17
CA ILE A 66 3.67 -2.74 -0.67
C ILE A 66 3.33 -4.14 -1.18
N THR A 67 4.32 -4.79 -1.80
CA THR A 67 4.28 -6.21 -2.14
C THR A 67 5.36 -6.91 -1.33
N GLN A 68 4.96 -7.83 -0.47
CA GLN A 68 5.87 -8.59 0.39
C GLN A 68 5.81 -10.06 -0.02
N THR A 69 6.95 -10.63 -0.41
CA THR A 69 7.08 -12.00 -0.89
C THR A 69 8.05 -12.80 -0.02
N CYS A 70 7.60 -13.99 0.41
CA CYS A 70 8.41 -14.95 1.14
C CYS A 70 9.32 -15.73 0.18
N ILE A 71 10.59 -15.87 0.52
CA ILE A 71 11.54 -16.73 -0.18
C ILE A 71 11.87 -17.92 0.70
N TYR A 72 11.56 -19.12 0.22
CA TYR A 72 11.77 -20.37 0.93
C TYR A 72 13.11 -21.03 0.54
N ASN A 73 13.72 -21.77 1.47
CA ASN A 73 14.80 -22.71 1.15
C ASN A 73 14.23 -24.03 0.58
N GLU A 74 15.11 -24.96 0.22
CA GLU A 74 14.75 -26.30 -0.25
C GLU A 74 14.00 -27.14 0.81
N GLU A 75 14.10 -26.76 2.09
CA GLU A 75 13.44 -27.42 3.23
C GLU A 75 12.04 -26.83 3.54
N GLY A 76 11.61 -25.80 2.79
CA GLY A 76 10.30 -25.14 2.97
C GLY A 76 10.25 -24.06 4.04
N GLU A 77 11.40 -23.64 4.58
CA GLU A 77 11.50 -22.59 5.59
C GLU A 77 11.72 -21.21 4.95
N VAL A 78 11.09 -20.17 5.50
CA VAL A 78 11.28 -18.79 5.04
C VAL A 78 12.71 -18.33 5.36
N THR A 79 13.52 -18.13 4.33
CA THR A 79 14.89 -17.60 4.46
C THR A 79 14.95 -16.09 4.41
N ASN A 80 14.13 -15.48 3.56
CA ASN A 80 14.19 -14.05 3.27
C ASN A 80 12.82 -13.50 2.87
N TRP A 81 12.67 -12.19 3.02
CA TRP A 81 11.50 -11.44 2.58
C TRP A 81 11.93 -10.40 1.56
N VAL A 82 11.24 -10.35 0.44
CA VAL A 82 11.41 -9.29 -0.55
C VAL A 82 10.24 -8.34 -0.43
N VAL A 83 10.55 -7.07 -0.14
CA VAL A 83 9.55 -6.01 -0.04
C VAL A 83 9.75 -5.03 -1.19
N GLU A 84 8.76 -4.92 -2.05
CA GLU A 84 8.69 -3.93 -3.12
C GLU A 84 7.77 -2.78 -2.71
N PHE A 85 8.20 -1.55 -3.01
CA PHE A 85 7.42 -0.33 -2.81
C PHE A 85 7.09 0.27 -4.18
N LYS A 86 5.81 0.30 -4.54
CA LYS A 86 5.33 0.90 -5.78
C LYS A 86 4.52 2.16 -5.51
N ASP A 87 4.97 3.30 -6.04
CA ASP A 87 4.22 4.55 -5.95
C ASP A 87 2.95 4.49 -6.81
N ILE A 88 1.80 4.61 -6.16
CA ILE A 88 0.48 4.64 -6.79
C ILE A 88 -0.24 5.97 -6.53
N THR A 89 0.48 7.00 -6.08
CA THR A 89 -0.09 8.32 -5.74
C THR A 89 -0.85 8.93 -6.92
N GLU A 90 -0.23 8.96 -8.10
CA GLU A 90 -0.86 9.49 -9.32
C GLU A 90 -2.04 8.61 -9.78
N LEU A 91 -1.92 7.29 -9.65
CA LEU A 91 -3.00 6.36 -9.96
C LEU A 91 -4.23 6.62 -9.07
N ARG A 92 -4.02 6.78 -7.76
CA ARG A 92 -5.07 7.08 -6.79
C ARG A 92 -5.69 8.46 -7.03
N ARG A 93 -4.89 9.46 -7.43
CA ARG A 93 -5.39 10.80 -7.83
C ARG A 93 -6.30 10.71 -9.07
N ALA A 94 -5.89 9.99 -10.10
CA ALA A 94 -6.67 9.79 -11.32
C ALA A 94 -7.98 9.02 -11.06
N GLN A 95 -7.93 7.98 -10.21
CA GLN A 95 -9.13 7.24 -9.80
C GLN A 95 -10.11 8.11 -9.02
N LYS A 96 -9.64 8.90 -8.04
CA LYS A 96 -10.49 9.84 -7.29
C LYS A 96 -11.13 10.87 -8.21
N TYR A 97 -10.38 11.39 -9.18
CA TYR A 97 -10.90 12.35 -10.16
C TYR A 97 -12.04 11.72 -10.99
N THR A 98 -11.84 10.52 -11.53
CA THR A 98 -12.85 9.80 -12.32
C THR A 98 -14.10 9.49 -11.49
N GLN A 99 -13.95 9.02 -10.24
CA GLN A 99 -15.08 8.78 -9.34
C GLN A 99 -15.85 10.06 -9.01
N THR A 100 -15.15 11.19 -8.86
CA THR A 100 -15.79 12.48 -8.60
C THR A 100 -16.61 12.95 -9.79
N LEU A 101 -16.13 12.72 -11.01
CA LEU A 101 -16.88 13.05 -12.23
C LEU A 101 -18.13 12.18 -12.37
N ILE A 102 -18.00 10.87 -12.17
CA ILE A 102 -19.15 9.94 -12.23
C ILE A 102 -20.23 10.32 -11.21
N LYS A 103 -19.84 10.66 -9.97
CA LYS A 103 -20.80 11.09 -8.93
C LYS A 103 -21.52 12.40 -9.25
N LYS A 104 -20.93 13.25 -10.11
CA LYS A 104 -21.51 14.53 -10.53
C LYS A 104 -22.41 14.43 -11.76
N ILE A 105 -22.54 13.25 -12.37
CA ILE A 105 -23.49 13.00 -13.46
C ILE A 105 -24.81 12.55 -12.82
N PRO A 106 -25.84 13.42 -12.76
CA PRO A 106 -27.11 13.10 -12.08
C PRO A 106 -27.88 11.90 -12.70
N ILE A 107 -27.53 11.48 -13.92
CA ILE A 107 -28.24 10.43 -14.68
C ILE A 107 -27.80 9.00 -14.27
N VAL A 108 -26.59 8.80 -13.73
CA VAL A 108 -26.09 7.43 -13.44
C VAL A 108 -26.61 6.88 -12.12
N MET A 109 -26.87 7.74 -11.13
CA MET A 109 -27.37 7.30 -9.81
C MET A 109 -28.80 6.75 -9.88
N SER A 110 -29.66 7.26 -10.78
CA SER A 110 -31.03 6.77 -10.95
C SER A 110 -31.12 5.41 -11.64
N LEU A 111 -30.10 5.01 -12.42
CA LEU A 111 -30.10 3.71 -13.12
C LEU A 111 -29.62 2.55 -12.24
N MET A 112 -28.94 2.83 -11.11
CA MET A 112 -28.51 1.78 -10.17
C MET A 112 -29.58 1.42 -9.13
N ASP A 113 -30.55 2.29 -8.87
CA ASP A 113 -31.74 1.98 -8.05
C ASP A 113 -32.79 1.14 -8.81
N GLU A 114 -32.74 1.09 -10.14
CA GLU A 114 -33.68 0.32 -10.96
C GLU A 114 -33.22 -1.14 -11.25
N MET A 115 -32.12 -1.60 -10.63
CA MET A 115 -31.68 -3.00 -10.70
C MET A 115 -31.63 -3.67 -9.31
N ASP A 116 -32.76 -3.69 -8.58
CA ASP A 116 -33.08 -4.80 -7.67
C ASP A 116 -34.00 -5.80 -8.42
N PRO A 117 -33.48 -6.92 -8.94
CA PRO A 117 -34.31 -8.01 -9.42
C PRO A 117 -34.50 -9.06 -8.30
N ARG A 118 -34.99 -8.66 -7.12
CA ARG A 118 -35.87 -9.53 -6.33
C ARG A 118 -37.30 -9.45 -6.89
N CYS A 119 -37.44 -9.93 -8.11
CA CYS A 119 -38.69 -10.38 -8.71
C CYS A 119 -38.38 -11.13 -10.02
N GLN A 120 -37.93 -12.38 -9.90
CA GLN A 120 -38.73 -13.54 -10.34
C GLN A 120 -38.17 -14.83 -9.73
#